data_AF-A0A969B1L8-F1
#
_entry.id   AF-A0A969B1L8-F1
#
_cell.length_a   1.000
_cell.length_b   1.000
_cell.length_c   1.000
_cell.angle_alpha   90.00
_cell.angle_beta   90.00
_cell.angle_gamma   90.00
#
_symmetry.space_group_name_H-M   'P 1'
#
loop_
_entity.id
_entity.type
_entity.pdbx_description
1 polymer ?
#
loop_
_entity_poly.entity_id
_entity_poly.type
_entity_poly.pdbx_seq_one_letter_code
_entity_poly.pdbx_strand_id
1 'polypeptide(L)'
;MWGQAICTSVFEKHIFGNTLPDFAGLFEKFGYRLIKKNPGKPSIGFVRFKFEGDTATLLSDPLVGTALYDAGVNKGDLILAIDDQPLTSYPELNFIVGTRQTGDEIEVVYSHLGKKLKGSFRLKEDGQVVLIPKEKFSIKLSDEEKFLRDEWLKPRAK
;
A
#
# COMPACT_ATOMS: atom_id res chain seq x y z
N MET A 1 -4.89 36.82 7.77
CA MET A 1 -5.68 36.68 6.52
C MET A 1 -5.17 35.57 5.58
N TRP A 2 -3.87 35.25 5.53
CA TRP A 2 -3.33 34.20 4.63
C TRP A 2 -3.70 32.76 5.02
N GLY A 3 -3.72 32.43 6.31
CA GLY A 3 -4.02 31.07 6.77
C GLY A 3 -5.45 30.61 6.44
N GLN A 4 -6.43 31.51 6.52
CA GLN A 4 -7.84 31.18 6.26
C GLN A 4 -8.08 30.80 4.79
N ALA A 5 -7.50 31.55 3.84
CA ALA A 5 -7.62 31.24 2.41
C ALA A 5 -6.96 29.91 2.04
N ILE A 6 -5.81 29.58 2.65
CA ILE A 6 -5.15 28.27 2.47
C ILE A 6 -6.02 27.14 3.03
N CYS A 7 -6.53 27.30 4.25
CA CYS A 7 -7.42 26.31 4.86
C CYS A 7 -8.67 26.09 4.01
N THR A 8 -9.33 27.15 3.52
CA THR A 8 -10.52 27.03 2.68
C THR A 8 -10.21 26.24 1.40
N SER A 9 -9.15 26.58 0.66
CA SER A 9 -8.81 25.85 -0.58
C SER A 9 -8.43 24.39 -0.32
N VAL A 10 -7.80 24.08 0.81
CA VAL A 10 -7.46 22.68 1.15
C VAL A 10 -8.72 21.89 1.44
N PHE A 11 -9.64 22.46 2.22
CA PHE A 11 -10.89 21.80 2.57
C PHE A 11 -11.76 21.56 1.33
N GLU A 12 -11.93 22.57 0.49
CA GLU A 12 -12.73 22.45 -0.73
C GLU A 12 -12.19 21.37 -1.69
N LYS A 13 -10.87 21.32 -1.91
CA LYS A 13 -10.28 20.42 -2.91
C LYS A 13 -10.01 19.00 -2.41
N HIS A 14 -9.62 18.86 -1.14
CA HIS A 14 -9.03 17.62 -0.61
C HIS A 14 -9.84 16.98 0.52
N ILE A 15 -10.68 17.74 1.23
CA ILE A 15 -11.54 17.19 2.30
C ILE A 15 -12.96 16.96 1.78
N PHE A 16 -13.53 17.96 1.11
CA PHE A 16 -14.85 17.87 0.47
C PHE A 16 -14.76 17.43 -0.99
N GLY A 17 -13.62 17.69 -1.64
CA GLY A 17 -13.28 17.15 -2.95
C GLY A 17 -12.58 15.80 -2.86
N ASN A 18 -12.36 15.15 -4.01
CA ASN A 18 -11.73 13.83 -4.11
C ASN A 18 -10.33 13.88 -4.76
N THR A 19 -9.62 15.00 -4.61
CA THR A 19 -8.28 15.16 -5.19
C THR A 19 -7.21 14.93 -4.13
N LEU A 20 -6.16 14.19 -4.47
CA LEU A 20 -5.01 14.05 -3.60
C LEU A 20 -4.13 15.32 -3.71
N PRO A 21 -3.65 15.87 -2.58
CA PRO A 21 -2.59 16.86 -2.61
C PRO A 21 -1.33 16.34 -3.33
N ASP A 22 -0.55 17.25 -3.93
CA ASP A 22 0.77 16.90 -4.48
C ASP A 22 1.78 16.66 -3.35
N PHE A 23 1.68 15.48 -2.74
CA PHE A 23 2.60 15.05 -1.70
C PHE A 23 4.03 14.86 -2.22
N ALA A 24 4.18 14.45 -3.49
CA ALA A 24 5.51 14.28 -4.08
C ALA A 24 6.24 15.62 -4.12
N GLY A 25 5.64 16.65 -4.73
CA GLY A 25 6.20 18.00 -4.79
C GLY A 25 6.37 18.65 -3.42
N LEU A 26 5.49 18.34 -2.45
CA LEU A 26 5.64 18.79 -1.08
C LEU A 26 6.92 18.22 -0.45
N PHE A 27 7.07 16.89 -0.44
CA PHE A 27 8.20 16.22 0.20
C PHE A 27 9.53 16.45 -0.53
N GLU A 28 9.50 16.77 -1.83
CA GLU A 28 10.69 17.19 -2.57
C GLU A 28 11.37 18.40 -1.94
N LYS A 29 10.60 19.37 -1.43
CA LYS A 29 11.12 20.59 -0.77
C LYS A 29 11.81 20.30 0.56
N PHE A 30 11.48 19.18 1.20
CA PHE A 30 12.15 18.70 2.40
C PHE A 30 13.26 17.68 2.05
N GLY A 31 13.67 17.62 0.78
CA GLY A 31 14.74 16.75 0.32
C GLY A 31 14.38 15.26 0.22
N TYR A 32 13.11 14.89 0.20
CA TYR A 32 12.68 13.50 0.04
C TYR A 32 12.20 13.23 -1.39
N ARG A 33 12.17 11.95 -1.76
CA ARG A 33 11.49 11.44 -2.96
C ARG A 33 10.40 10.48 -2.52
N LEU A 34 9.20 10.66 -3.07
CA LEU A 34 8.14 9.66 -2.98
C LEU A 34 8.28 8.71 -4.18
N ILE A 35 8.58 7.44 -3.92
CA ILE A 35 8.75 6.42 -4.97
C ILE A 35 7.89 5.20 -4.72
N LYS A 36 7.62 4.41 -5.76
CA LYS A 36 7.05 3.07 -5.60
C LYS A 36 8.06 2.19 -4.85
N LYS A 37 7.57 1.44 -3.86
CA LYS A 37 8.38 0.53 -3.05
C LYS A 37 8.92 -0.64 -3.87
N ASN A 38 8.08 -1.20 -4.74
CA ASN A 38 8.38 -2.38 -5.56
C ASN A 38 7.86 -2.15 -7.00
N PRO A 39 8.50 -1.28 -7.80
CA PRO A 39 8.01 -0.95 -9.14
C PRO A 39 7.92 -2.21 -10.02
N GLY A 40 6.78 -2.36 -10.73
CA GLY A 40 6.51 -3.47 -11.64
C GLY A 40 6.28 -4.84 -10.99
N LYS A 41 6.42 -4.97 -9.66
CA LYS A 41 6.19 -6.27 -9.00
C LYS A 41 4.70 -6.57 -8.88
N PRO A 42 4.27 -7.81 -9.17
CA PRO A 42 2.90 -8.24 -8.92
C PRO A 42 2.59 -8.25 -7.42
N SER A 43 1.33 -7.99 -7.09
CA SER A 43 0.84 -7.93 -5.72
C SER A 43 -0.63 -8.31 -5.67
N ILE A 44 -1.03 -8.92 -4.55
CA ILE A 44 -2.44 -9.13 -4.20
C ILE A 44 -3.06 -7.92 -3.47
N GLY A 45 -2.24 -6.94 -3.09
CA GLY A 45 -2.62 -5.80 -2.25
C GLY A 45 -1.84 -5.75 -0.94
N PHE A 46 -2.02 -4.65 -0.19
CA PHE A 46 -1.40 -4.50 1.12
C PHE A 46 -2.30 -5.09 2.21
N VAL A 47 -2.11 -6.37 2.49
CA VAL A 47 -2.92 -7.13 3.44
C VAL A 47 -2.06 -7.85 4.48
N ARG A 48 -2.65 -8.17 5.62
CA ARG A 48 -2.00 -8.93 6.69
C ARG A 48 -2.78 -10.20 6.96
N PHE A 49 -2.06 -11.31 7.12
CA PHE A 49 -2.59 -12.60 7.52
C PHE A 49 -2.12 -12.98 8.92
N LYS A 50 -2.99 -13.70 9.63
CA LYS A 50 -2.62 -14.54 10.77
C LYS A 50 -2.64 -15.98 10.29
N PHE A 51 -1.51 -16.66 10.45
CA PHE A 51 -1.37 -18.06 10.06
C PHE A 51 -1.62 -18.97 11.28
N GLU A 52 -2.48 -19.96 11.11
CA GLU A 52 -2.80 -20.98 12.11
C GLU A 52 -2.90 -22.35 11.41
N GLY A 53 -1.87 -23.18 11.59
CA GLY A 53 -1.74 -24.44 10.86
C GLY A 53 -1.74 -24.20 9.35
N ASP A 54 -2.66 -24.87 8.64
CA ASP A 54 -2.77 -24.80 7.18
C ASP A 54 -3.70 -23.67 6.69
N THR A 55 -3.97 -22.68 7.55
CA THR A 55 -4.96 -21.65 7.26
C THR A 55 -4.42 -20.25 7.50
N ALA A 56 -4.84 -19.30 6.65
CA ALA A 56 -4.47 -17.90 6.74
C ALA A 56 -5.72 -17.03 6.90
N THR A 57 -5.91 -16.46 8.10
CA THR A 57 -7.01 -15.52 8.36
C THR A 57 -6.61 -14.11 7.94
N LEU A 58 -7.42 -13.47 7.10
CA LEU A 58 -7.20 -12.08 6.68
C LEU A 58 -7.52 -11.10 7.82
N LEU A 59 -6.56 -10.25 8.20
CA LEU A 59 -6.65 -9.35 9.36
C LEU A 59 -7.16 -7.95 9.04
N SER A 60 -7.19 -7.58 7.77
CA SER A 60 -7.59 -6.24 7.30
C SER A 60 -8.32 -6.33 5.97
N ASP A 61 -9.28 -5.43 5.76
CA ASP A 61 -9.97 -5.36 4.49
C ASP A 61 -9.01 -4.97 3.36
N PRO A 62 -9.08 -5.64 2.20
CA PRO A 62 -8.31 -5.22 1.04
C PRO A 62 -8.72 -3.82 0.60
N LEU A 63 -7.76 -3.02 0.14
CA LEU A 63 -8.04 -1.68 -0.36
C LEU A 63 -8.74 -1.76 -1.72
N VAL A 64 -9.68 -0.84 -1.96
CA VAL A 64 -10.33 -0.68 -3.27
C VAL A 64 -9.28 -0.56 -4.36
N GLY A 65 -9.46 -1.31 -5.44
CA GLY A 65 -8.53 -1.32 -6.56
C GLY A 65 -7.32 -2.24 -6.38
N THR A 66 -7.20 -2.99 -5.27
CA THR A 66 -6.22 -4.10 -5.15
C THR A 66 -6.76 -5.38 -5.78
N ALA A 67 -5.91 -6.40 -5.94
CA ALA A 67 -6.33 -7.66 -6.57
C ALA A 67 -7.25 -8.47 -5.64
N LEU A 68 -6.88 -8.59 -4.36
CA LEU A 68 -7.67 -9.35 -3.38
C LEU A 68 -9.04 -8.73 -3.12
N TYR A 69 -9.17 -7.40 -3.26
CA TYR A 69 -10.46 -6.70 -3.22
C TYR A 69 -11.38 -7.17 -4.35
N ASP A 70 -10.87 -7.27 -5.59
CA ASP A 70 -11.65 -7.70 -6.75
C ASP A 70 -12.12 -9.16 -6.62
N ALA A 71 -11.42 -9.97 -5.81
CA ALA A 71 -11.79 -11.36 -5.50
C ALA A 71 -13.00 -11.48 -4.55
N GLY A 72 -13.47 -10.35 -3.99
CA GLY A 72 -14.55 -10.31 -3.00
C GLY A 72 -14.15 -10.82 -1.61
N VAL A 73 -12.85 -10.99 -1.36
CA VAL A 73 -12.32 -11.44 -0.06
C VAL A 73 -12.32 -10.27 0.92
N ASN A 74 -12.77 -10.50 2.15
CA ASN A 74 -12.92 -9.49 3.19
C ASN A 74 -12.17 -9.86 4.46
N LYS A 75 -11.99 -8.88 5.35
CA LYS A 75 -11.41 -9.14 6.67
C LYS A 75 -12.16 -10.26 7.39
N GLY A 76 -11.41 -11.16 8.01
CA GLY A 76 -11.91 -12.31 8.74
C GLY A 76 -12.05 -13.57 7.88
N ASP A 77 -11.92 -13.46 6.55
CA ASP A 77 -11.96 -14.62 5.68
C ASP A 77 -10.75 -15.53 5.91
N LEU A 78 -11.01 -16.83 5.87
CA LEU A 78 -9.99 -17.85 5.96
C LEU A 78 -9.56 -18.24 4.55
N ILE A 79 -8.35 -17.85 4.15
CA ILE A 79 -7.78 -18.29 2.89
C ILE A 79 -7.35 -19.74 3.04
N LEU A 80 -7.92 -20.59 2.20
CA LEU A 80 -7.69 -22.04 2.18
C LEU A 80 -6.65 -22.39 1.11
N ALA A 81 -6.71 -21.73 -0.05
CA ALA A 81 -5.76 -21.92 -1.13
C ALA A 81 -5.68 -20.68 -2.03
N ILE A 82 -4.51 -20.47 -2.62
CA ILE A 82 -4.28 -19.55 -3.75
C ILE A 82 -3.60 -20.38 -4.83
N ASP A 83 -4.15 -20.37 -6.04
CA ASP A 83 -3.60 -21.12 -7.19
C ASP A 83 -3.39 -22.62 -6.87
N ASP A 84 -4.40 -23.24 -6.25
CA ASP A 84 -4.39 -24.63 -5.76
C ASP A 84 -3.32 -24.97 -4.71
N GLN A 85 -2.58 -23.97 -4.21
CA GLN A 85 -1.58 -24.13 -3.14
C GLN A 85 -2.15 -23.64 -1.80
N PRO A 86 -1.97 -24.39 -0.70
CA PRO A 86 -2.35 -23.92 0.62
C PRO A 86 -1.57 -22.64 0.95
N LEU A 87 -2.15 -21.79 1.80
CA LEU A 87 -1.49 -20.56 2.21
C LEU A 87 -1.14 -20.65 3.70
N THR A 88 0.07 -21.10 3.99
CA THR A 88 0.54 -21.37 5.37
C THR A 88 1.53 -20.33 5.88
N SER A 89 2.11 -19.51 4.99
CA SER A 89 3.11 -18.51 5.37
C SER A 89 3.28 -17.39 4.34
N TYR A 90 3.90 -16.28 4.76
CA TYR A 90 4.29 -15.21 3.83
C TYR A 90 5.33 -15.62 2.78
N PRO A 91 6.37 -16.42 3.08
CA PRO A 91 7.28 -16.93 2.07
C PRO A 91 6.57 -17.67 0.93
N GLU A 92 5.58 -18.50 1.26
CA GLU A 92 4.75 -19.22 0.29
C GLU A 92 3.92 -18.25 -0.55
N LEU A 93 3.24 -17.29 0.07
CA LEU A 93 2.53 -16.22 -0.65
C LEU A 93 3.46 -15.48 -1.63
N ASN A 94 4.64 -15.10 -1.15
CA ASN A 94 5.63 -14.38 -1.94
C ASN A 94 6.16 -15.24 -3.09
N PHE A 95 6.24 -16.55 -2.92
CA PHE A 95 6.62 -17.48 -3.98
C PHE A 95 5.50 -17.61 -5.04
N ILE A 96 4.26 -17.83 -4.61
CA ILE A 96 3.08 -17.91 -5.50
C ILE A 96 2.96 -16.63 -6.33
N VAL A 97 3.03 -15.46 -5.69
CA VAL A 97 2.89 -14.16 -6.36
C VAL A 97 4.13 -13.79 -7.16
N GLY A 98 5.33 -14.05 -6.63
CA GLY A 98 6.61 -13.65 -7.22
C GLY A 98 7.03 -14.45 -8.45
N THR A 99 6.42 -15.62 -8.69
CA THR A 99 6.62 -16.44 -9.90
C THR A 99 5.71 -16.02 -11.06
N ARG A 100 4.86 -15.01 -10.86
CA ARG A 100 3.83 -14.54 -11.80
C ARG A 100 4.10 -13.12 -12.29
N GLN A 101 3.30 -12.66 -13.23
CA GLN A 101 3.36 -11.31 -13.79
C GLN A 101 2.13 -10.48 -13.41
N THR A 102 2.26 -9.17 -13.47
CA THR A 102 1.11 -8.27 -13.34
C THR A 102 0.13 -8.55 -14.48
N GLY A 103 -1.15 -8.73 -14.15
CA GLY A 103 -2.21 -9.07 -15.09
C GLY A 103 -2.57 -10.57 -15.14
N ASP A 104 -1.71 -11.44 -14.61
CA ASP A 104 -1.98 -12.87 -14.48
C ASP A 104 -3.21 -13.09 -13.61
N GLU A 105 -4.11 -13.98 -14.06
CA GLU A 105 -5.28 -14.38 -13.30
C GLU A 105 -4.92 -15.51 -12.34
N ILE A 106 -5.35 -15.36 -11.08
CA ILE A 106 -5.09 -16.29 -9.99
C ILE A 106 -6.42 -16.63 -9.33
N GLU A 107 -6.58 -17.90 -9.01
CA GLU A 107 -7.72 -18.39 -8.23
C GLU A 107 -7.45 -18.28 -6.72
N VAL A 108 -8.48 -17.97 -5.96
CA VAL A 108 -8.48 -18.03 -4.50
C VAL A 108 -9.67 -18.82 -3.99
N VAL A 109 -9.40 -19.71 -3.04
CA VAL A 109 -10.40 -20.47 -2.31
C VAL A 109 -10.37 -20.02 -0.86
N TYR A 110 -11.52 -19.59 -0.35
CA TYR A 110 -11.62 -19.01 0.99
C TYR A 110 -12.93 -19.41 1.68
N SER A 111 -12.96 -19.33 3.01
CA SER A 111 -14.17 -19.49 3.80
C SER A 111 -14.63 -18.13 4.31
N HIS A 112 -15.83 -17.71 3.89
CA HIS A 112 -16.50 -16.52 4.38
C HIS A 112 -17.69 -16.93 5.23
N LEU A 113 -17.67 -16.59 6.52
CA LEU A 113 -18.72 -16.96 7.48
C LEU A 113 -19.06 -18.47 7.45
N GLY A 114 -18.02 -19.31 7.33
CA GLY A 114 -18.14 -20.78 7.29
C GLY A 114 -18.55 -21.36 5.93
N LYS A 115 -18.82 -20.52 4.92
CA LYS A 115 -19.13 -20.98 3.56
C LYS A 115 -17.87 -20.94 2.70
N LYS A 116 -17.53 -22.08 2.12
CA LYS A 116 -16.44 -22.17 1.15
C LYS A 116 -16.86 -21.47 -0.14
N LEU A 117 -16.07 -20.47 -0.54
CA LEU A 117 -16.21 -19.68 -1.75
C LEU A 117 -14.96 -19.84 -2.61
N LYS A 118 -15.14 -19.61 -3.90
CA LYS A 118 -14.09 -19.61 -4.92
C LYS A 118 -14.22 -18.30 -5.69
N GLY A 119 -13.12 -17.57 -5.77
CA GLY A 119 -13.00 -16.32 -6.52
C GLY A 119 -11.78 -16.36 -7.43
N SER A 120 -11.71 -15.44 -8.37
CA SER A 120 -10.49 -15.16 -9.13
C SER A 120 -10.19 -13.68 -9.09
N PHE A 121 -8.91 -13.35 -9.25
CA PHE A 121 -8.46 -11.96 -9.38
C PHE A 121 -7.27 -11.90 -10.33
N ARG A 122 -7.03 -10.71 -10.90
CA ARG A 122 -5.81 -10.42 -11.65
C ARG A 122 -4.79 -9.75 -10.77
N LEU A 123 -3.57 -10.24 -10.77
CA LEU A 123 -2.46 -9.59 -10.07
C LEU A 123 -2.30 -8.15 -10.55
N LYS A 124 -2.12 -7.24 -9.61
CA LYS A 124 -1.90 -5.82 -9.89
C LYS A 124 -0.49 -5.43 -9.46
N GLU A 125 0.00 -4.32 -9.99
CA GLU A 125 1.27 -3.77 -9.54
C GLU A 125 1.18 -3.38 -8.05
N ASP A 126 2.26 -3.60 -7.30
CA ASP A 126 2.39 -3.09 -5.93
C ASP A 126 2.24 -1.55 -5.90
N GLY A 127 1.11 -1.09 -5.37
CA GLY A 127 0.78 0.33 -5.21
C GLY A 127 1.42 0.99 -4.00
N GLN A 128 2.23 0.28 -3.19
CA GLN A 128 2.89 0.89 -2.04
C GLN A 128 3.91 1.93 -2.47
N VAL A 129 3.84 3.11 -1.86
CA VAL A 129 4.82 4.18 -1.99
C VAL A 129 5.62 4.36 -0.71
N VAL A 130 6.86 4.80 -0.84
CA VAL A 130 7.77 5.08 0.27
C VAL A 130 8.45 6.43 0.08
N LEU A 131 8.68 7.12 1.19
CA LEU A 131 9.51 8.32 1.21
C LEU A 131 10.96 7.91 1.48
N ILE A 132 11.86 8.30 0.57
CA ILE A 132 13.28 8.04 0.69
C ILE A 132 14.04 9.37 0.64
N PRO A 133 14.98 9.63 1.58
CA PRO A 133 15.85 10.80 1.50
C PRO A 133 16.63 10.84 0.19
N LYS A 134 16.72 12.02 -0.46
CA LYS A 134 17.46 12.23 -1.72
C LYS A 134 18.91 11.75 -1.64
N GLU A 135 19.52 11.79 -0.45
CA GLU A 135 20.88 11.35 -0.19
C GLU A 135 21.10 9.85 -0.47
N LYS A 136 20.06 9.01 -0.36
CA LYS A 136 20.13 7.59 -0.74
C LYS A 136 20.27 7.38 -2.25
N PHE A 137 20.02 8.41 -3.05
CA PHE A 137 20.23 8.43 -4.49
C PHE A 137 21.50 9.20 -4.87
N SER A 138 22.40 9.45 -3.92
CA SER A 138 23.61 10.26 -4.10
C SER A 138 23.34 11.70 -4.52
N ILE A 139 22.13 12.22 -4.24
CA ILE A 139 21.76 13.62 -4.48
C ILE A 139 22.08 14.42 -3.21
N LYS A 140 22.91 15.47 -3.36
CA LYS A 140 23.21 16.40 -2.28
C LYS A 140 22.01 17.34 -2.07
N LEU A 141 21.56 17.48 -0.82
CA LEU A 141 20.51 18.45 -0.48
C LEU A 141 20.99 19.89 -0.61
N SER A 142 20.09 20.76 -1.06
CA SER A 142 20.27 22.20 -0.96
C SER A 142 20.22 22.66 0.49
N ASP A 143 20.74 23.86 0.77
CA ASP A 143 20.70 24.40 2.13
C ASP A 143 19.27 24.72 2.57
N GLU A 144 18.39 25.10 1.63
CA GLU A 144 16.95 25.28 1.88
C GLU A 144 16.26 23.95 2.24
N GLU A 145 16.54 22.86 1.51
CA GLU A 145 15.95 21.55 1.78
C GLU A 145 16.35 21.02 3.17
N LYS A 146 17.62 21.21 3.54
CA LYS A 146 18.12 20.86 4.88
C LYS A 146 17.43 21.70 5.95
N PHE A 147 17.41 23.01 5.78
CA PHE A 147 16.78 23.93 6.73
C PHE A 147 15.31 23.57 6.97
N LEU A 148 14.54 23.36 5.89
CA LEU A 148 13.12 23.00 5.99
C LEU A 148 12.92 21.65 6.68
N ARG A 149 13.74 20.64 6.34
CA ARG A 149 13.67 19.32 6.98
C ARG A 149 13.99 19.40 8.47
N ASP A 150 15.06 20.09 8.82
CA ASP A 150 15.53 20.20 10.20
C ASP A 150 14.49 20.93 11.04
N GLU A 151 13.96 22.06 10.57
CA GLU A 151 12.91 22.81 11.28
C GLU A 151 11.60 22.02 11.42
N TRP A 152 11.27 21.16 10.45
CA TRP A 152 10.10 20.30 10.52
C TRP A 152 10.25 19.17 11.54
N LEU A 153 11.39 18.46 11.52
CA LEU A 153 11.62 17.27 12.34
C LEU A 153 12.21 17.57 13.72
N LYS A 154 12.58 18.82 13.98
CA LYS A 154 13.06 19.27 15.29
C LYS A 154 12.03 18.95 16.38
N PRO A 155 12.42 18.21 17.43
CA PRO A 155 11.53 17.93 18.55
C PRO A 155 11.01 19.22 19.18
N ARG A 156 9.69 19.30 19.36
CA ARG A 156 9.06 20.36 20.15
C ARG A 156 8.76 19.84 21.55
N ALA A 157 9.81 19.68 22.34
CA ALA A 157 9.65 19.46 23.78
C ALA A 157 9.25 20.79 24.45
N LYS A 158 8.34 20.69 25.44
CA LYS A 158 8.23 21.68 26.51
C LYS A 158 9.09 21.22 27.66
#